data_AF-A0AAN9AWP4-F1
#
_entry.id   AF-A0AAN9AWP4-F1
#
_cell.length_a   1.000
_cell.length_b   1.000
_cell.length_c   1.000
_cell.angle_alpha   90.00
_cell.angle_beta   90.00
_cell.angle_gamma   90.00
#
_symmetry.space_group_name_H-M   'P 1'
#
loop_
_entity.id
_entity.type
_entity.pdbx_description
1 polymer ?
#
loop_
_entity_poly.entity_id
_entity_poly.type
_entity_poly.pdbx_seq_one_letter_code
_entity_poly.pdbx_strand_id
1 'polypeptide(L)'
;MATQQISSATSFKNPKLKAIHDVEIDKSGKFKYILIKVHDPDMDREFKYIVRGTSKAGFHADIYEKVVGDMESKGLDCEVLGGGRIEHEPSKKSIKVYGYSQQYGAADHSITQTLLLRKFKDYESITWSNEGY
;
A
#
# COMPACT_ATOMS: atom_id res chain seq x y z
N MET A 1 -15.68 4.22 14.26
CA MET A 1 -14.52 4.15 13.34
C MET A 1 -14.99 4.70 11.99
N ALA A 2 -14.52 5.87 11.58
CA ALA A 2 -14.83 6.38 10.25
C ALA A 2 -14.22 5.41 9.22
N THR A 3 -15.03 4.94 8.27
CA THR A 3 -14.52 4.14 7.16
C THR A 3 -13.65 5.07 6.32
N GLN A 4 -12.33 5.03 6.50
CA GLN A 4 -11.44 5.83 5.68
C GLN A 4 -11.57 5.38 4.23
N GLN A 5 -11.82 6.34 3.37
CA GLN A 5 -12.03 6.11 1.96
C GLN A 5 -10.70 5.75 1.30
N ILE A 6 -10.58 4.51 0.82
CA ILE A 6 -9.33 4.02 0.20
C ILE A 6 -9.16 4.44 -1.28
N SER A 7 -10.19 5.04 -1.86
CA SER A 7 -10.19 5.58 -3.22
C SER A 7 -11.32 6.57 -3.44
N SER A 8 -11.11 7.57 -4.28
CA SER A 8 -12.16 8.49 -4.74
C SER A 8 -13.35 7.73 -5.36
N ALA A 9 -14.56 8.29 -5.27
CA ALA A 9 -15.78 7.61 -5.67
C ALA A 9 -15.80 7.23 -7.15
N THR A 10 -15.15 8.01 -8.02
CA THR A 10 -15.11 7.78 -9.47
C THR A 10 -13.83 7.13 -9.98
N SER A 11 -12.84 6.85 -9.11
CA SER A 11 -11.57 6.20 -9.50
C SER A 11 -11.73 4.94 -10.35
N PHE A 12 -12.81 4.17 -10.15
CA PHE A 12 -13.08 2.95 -10.92
C PHE A 12 -13.42 3.21 -12.40
N LYS A 13 -13.79 4.45 -12.75
CA LYS A 13 -14.06 4.90 -14.12
C LYS A 13 -12.78 5.41 -14.81
N ASN A 14 -11.76 5.79 -14.04
CA ASN A 14 -10.49 6.23 -14.58
C ASN A 14 -9.68 5.03 -15.09
N PRO A 15 -9.39 4.95 -16.40
CA PRO A 15 -8.68 3.79 -16.96
C PRO A 15 -7.24 3.67 -16.45
N LYS A 16 -6.54 4.79 -16.19
CA LYS A 16 -5.18 4.79 -15.65
C LYS A 16 -5.17 4.21 -14.23
N LEU A 17 -6.04 4.71 -13.34
CA LEU A 17 -6.11 4.24 -11.95
C LEU A 17 -6.63 2.79 -11.84
N LYS A 18 -7.54 2.38 -12.73
CA LYS A 18 -8.06 1.00 -12.78
C LYS A 18 -6.98 -0.02 -13.18
N ALA A 19 -6.01 0.38 -14.01
CA ALA A 19 -4.94 -0.51 -14.46
C ALA A 19 -3.90 -0.82 -13.35
N ILE A 20 -3.87 -0.04 -12.27
CA ILE A 20 -2.91 -0.25 -11.18
C ILE A 20 -3.44 -1.29 -10.20
N HIS A 21 -2.60 -2.21 -9.72
CA HIS A 21 -2.99 -3.10 -8.62
C HIS A 21 -3.00 -2.37 -7.28
N ASP A 22 -4.04 -2.59 -6.48
CA ASP A 22 -4.18 -2.00 -5.15
C ASP A 22 -3.11 -2.51 -4.16
N VAL A 23 -2.71 -3.79 -4.29
CA VAL A 23 -1.72 -4.42 -3.41
C VAL A 23 -0.74 -5.23 -4.24
N GLU A 24 0.55 -4.92 -4.09
CA GLU A 24 1.65 -5.77 -4.58
C GLU A 24 2.67 -5.94 -3.44
N ILE A 25 2.70 -7.13 -2.86
CA ILE A 25 3.60 -7.51 -1.78
C ILE A 25 4.27 -8.86 -2.06
N ASP A 26 5.43 -9.11 -1.46
CA ASP A 26 6.07 -10.42 -1.52
C ASP A 26 5.16 -11.53 -0.94
N LYS A 27 5.28 -12.74 -1.49
CA LYS A 27 4.41 -13.87 -1.18
C LYS A 27 4.55 -14.39 0.26
N SER A 28 5.64 -14.09 0.95
CA SER A 28 5.89 -14.52 2.32
C SER A 28 7.07 -13.76 2.93
N GLY A 29 7.20 -13.79 4.25
CA GLY A 29 8.35 -13.28 4.98
C GLY A 29 8.10 -11.92 5.64
N LYS A 30 9.18 -11.30 6.11
CA LYS A 30 9.18 -9.98 6.76
C LYS A 30 9.84 -8.96 5.86
N PHE A 31 9.15 -7.87 5.56
CA PHE A 31 9.66 -6.86 4.64
C PHE A 31 9.07 -5.48 4.90
N LYS A 32 9.73 -4.46 4.34
CA LYS A 32 9.26 -3.08 4.39
C LYS A 32 8.12 -2.88 3.40
N TYR A 33 7.22 -1.96 3.72
CA TYR A 33 6.16 -1.52 2.82
C TYR A 33 5.93 -0.02 2.93
N ILE A 34 5.37 0.57 1.87
CA ILE A 34 4.88 1.95 1.85
C ILE A 34 3.40 1.98 1.44
N LEU A 35 2.68 2.94 2.00
CA LEU A 35 1.33 3.31 1.59
C LEU A 35 1.43 4.54 0.69
N ILE A 36 0.83 4.48 -0.49
CA ILE A 36 0.97 5.52 -1.50
C ILE A 36 -0.42 5.94 -1.97
N LYS A 37 -0.63 7.23 -2.09
CA LYS A 37 -1.75 7.81 -2.83
C LYS A 37 -1.33 8.05 -4.26
N VAL A 38 -2.02 7.41 -5.19
CA VAL A 38 -1.87 7.62 -6.62
C VAL A 38 -3.03 8.47 -7.10
N HIS A 39 -2.76 9.54 -7.83
CA HIS A 39 -3.78 10.39 -8.42
C HIS A 39 -3.49 10.67 -9.89
N ASP A 40 -4.54 10.94 -10.65
CA ASP A 40 -4.43 11.38 -12.03
C ASP A 40 -4.32 12.91 -12.04
N PRO A 41 -3.19 13.51 -12.46
CA PRO A 41 -3.05 14.96 -12.48
C PRO A 41 -4.03 15.64 -13.44
N ASP A 42 -4.55 14.91 -14.44
CA ASP A 42 -5.51 15.42 -15.42
C ASP A 42 -6.96 15.47 -14.88
N MET A 43 -7.24 14.81 -13.75
CA MET A 43 -8.59 14.63 -13.21
C MET A 43 -8.64 15.05 -11.73
N ASP A 44 -9.24 16.22 -11.46
CA ASP A 44 -9.32 16.77 -10.10
C ASP A 44 -9.97 15.78 -9.12
N ARG A 45 -9.31 15.57 -7.97
CA ARG A 45 -9.76 14.72 -6.85
C ARG A 45 -9.88 13.22 -7.15
N GLU A 46 -9.42 12.73 -8.30
CA GLU A 46 -9.38 11.29 -8.56
C GLU A 46 -8.11 10.66 -8.00
N PHE A 47 -8.26 9.86 -6.96
CA PHE A 47 -7.17 9.13 -6.34
C PHE A 47 -7.55 7.71 -5.95
N LYS A 48 -6.54 6.89 -5.67
CA LYS A 48 -6.65 5.67 -4.88
C LYS A 48 -5.40 5.40 -4.05
N TYR A 49 -5.55 4.61 -3.00
CA TYR A 49 -4.44 4.14 -2.19
C TYR A 49 -3.94 2.78 -2.67
N ILE A 50 -2.63 2.62 -2.70
CA ILE A 50 -1.96 1.37 -3.04
C ILE A 50 -0.94 0.99 -1.98
N VAL A 51 -0.73 -0.31 -1.80
CA VAL A 51 0.28 -0.88 -0.92
C VAL A 51 1.36 -1.53 -1.77
N ARG A 52 2.62 -1.20 -1.46
CA ARG A 52 3.80 -1.77 -2.11
C ARG A 52 4.80 -2.23 -1.07
N GLY A 53 5.22 -3.48 -1.12
CA GLY A 53 6.16 -4.05 -0.15
C GLY A 53 7.00 -5.18 -0.71
N THR A 54 8.29 -5.22 -0.40
CA THR A 54 9.18 -6.27 -0.89
C THR A 54 10.40 -6.46 0.01
N SER A 55 10.85 -7.70 0.14
CA SER A 55 12.06 -8.08 0.87
C SER A 55 13.34 -7.66 0.15
N LYS A 56 13.26 -7.37 -1.15
CA LYS A 56 14.40 -6.94 -1.97
C LYS A 56 14.84 -5.50 -1.68
N ALA A 57 13.98 -4.70 -1.06
CA ALA A 57 14.26 -3.30 -0.75
C ALA A 57 14.96 -3.19 0.61
N GLY A 58 16.13 -2.56 0.62
CA GLY A 58 16.87 -2.25 1.83
C GLY A 58 16.16 -1.15 2.63
N PHE A 59 15.55 -0.20 1.94
CA PHE A 59 14.87 0.96 2.51
C PHE A 59 13.48 1.18 1.91
N HIS A 60 12.65 1.97 2.60
CA HIS A 60 11.35 2.39 2.07
C HIS A 60 11.48 3.25 0.81
N ALA A 61 12.58 3.99 0.68
CA ALA A 61 12.89 4.80 -0.50
C ALA A 61 13.06 3.95 -1.76
N ASP A 62 13.75 2.81 -1.68
CA ASP A 62 13.94 1.91 -2.83
C ASP A 62 12.60 1.40 -3.39
N ILE A 63 11.61 1.19 -2.51
CA ILE A 63 10.24 0.82 -2.92
C ILE A 63 9.60 2.00 -3.65
N TYR A 64 9.74 3.21 -3.11
CA TYR A 64 9.17 4.41 -3.68
C TYR A 64 9.75 4.73 -5.06
N GLU A 65 11.07 4.70 -5.23
CA GLU A 65 11.74 4.98 -6.51
C GLU A 65 11.25 4.06 -7.64
N LYS A 66 11.04 2.77 -7.32
CA LYS A 66 10.49 1.82 -8.28
C LYS A 66 9.03 2.13 -8.64
N VAL A 67 8.24 2.52 -7.65
CA VAL A 67 6.80 2.76 -7.85
C VAL A 67 6.58 4.06 -8.59
N VAL A 68 7.28 5.14 -8.23
CA VAL A 68 7.13 6.44 -8.90
C VAL A 68 7.46 6.33 -10.38
N GLY A 69 8.54 5.63 -10.76
CA GLY A 69 8.88 5.41 -12.17
C GLY A 69 7.79 4.66 -12.96
N ASP A 70 7.15 3.64 -12.36
CA ASP A 70 6.03 2.93 -12.99
C ASP A 70 4.76 3.79 -13.10
N MET A 71 4.47 4.63 -12.11
CA MET A 71 3.30 5.51 -12.11
C MET A 71 3.46 6.70 -13.05
N GLU A 72 4.62 7.37 -13.05
CA GLU A 72 4.95 8.46 -13.96
C GLU A 72 4.92 8.00 -15.42
N SER A 73 5.40 6.78 -15.72
CA SER A 73 5.32 6.19 -17.07
C SER A 73 3.87 6.00 -17.56
N LYS A 74 2.90 5.97 -16.64
CA LYS A 74 1.46 5.86 -16.91
C LYS A 74 0.75 7.22 -16.84
N GLY A 75 1.48 8.31 -16.64
CA GLY A 75 0.94 9.66 -16.49
C GLY A 75 0.13 9.83 -15.21
N LEU A 76 0.61 9.24 -14.10
CA LEU A 76 0.03 9.33 -12.77
C LEU A 76 1.04 9.90 -11.78
N ASP A 77 0.55 10.66 -10.80
CA ASP A 77 1.35 11.23 -9.72
C ASP A 77 1.18 10.41 -8.43
N CYS A 78 2.20 10.48 -7.57
CA CYS A 78 2.28 9.71 -6.34
C CYS A 78 2.66 10.55 -5.12
N GLU A 79 2.01 10.26 -4.00
CA GLU A 79 2.32 10.82 -2.68
C GLU A 79 2.50 9.68 -1.68
N VAL A 80 3.66 9.63 -1.00
CA VAL A 80 3.91 8.63 0.05
C VAL A 80 3.24 9.08 1.34
N LEU A 81 2.29 8.28 1.85
CA LEU A 81 1.53 8.56 3.08
C LEU A 81 2.18 7.96 4.33
N GLY A 82 3.37 7.39 4.19
CA GLY A 82 4.11 6.71 5.24
C GLY A 82 4.48 5.28 4.88
N GLY A 83 5.06 4.57 5.84
CA GLY A 83 5.36 3.15 5.68
C GLY A 83 5.40 2.38 6.99
N GLY A 84 5.89 1.16 6.89
CA GLY A 84 6.09 0.25 8.02
C GLY A 84 6.67 -1.07 7.54
N ARG A 85 6.30 -2.15 8.21
CA ARG A 85 6.65 -3.52 7.88
C ARG A 85 5.42 -4.41 7.78
N ILE A 86 5.57 -5.44 6.96
CA ILE A 86 4.62 -6.52 6.80
C ILE A 86 5.33 -7.83 7.16
N GLU A 87 4.69 -8.62 8.01
CA GLU A 87 4.99 -10.04 8.21
C GLU A 87 3.88 -10.83 7.52
N HIS A 88 4.24 -11.58 6.49
CA HIS A 88 3.33 -12.36 5.68
C HIS A 88 3.63 -13.86 5.85
N GLU A 89 2.70 -14.59 6.47
CA GLU A 89 2.81 -16.03 6.74
C GLU A 89 1.67 -16.80 6.04
N PRO A 90 1.83 -17.18 4.75
CA PRO A 90 0.78 -17.89 4.01
C PRO A 90 0.37 -19.23 4.61
N SER A 91 1.31 -19.94 5.25
CA SER A 91 1.04 -21.22 5.93
C SER A 91 0.04 -21.09 7.08
N LYS A 92 0.01 -19.92 7.74
CA LYS A 92 -0.94 -19.57 8.79
C LYS A 92 -2.08 -18.70 8.27
N LYS A 93 -2.13 -18.45 6.95
CA LYS A 93 -3.09 -17.53 6.34
C LYS A 93 -3.16 -16.19 7.07
N SER A 94 -1.99 -15.68 7.48
CA SER A 94 -1.89 -14.48 8.30
C SER A 94 -1.00 -13.40 7.72
N ILE A 95 -1.38 -12.16 7.96
CA ILE A 95 -0.59 -10.96 7.67
C ILE A 95 -0.64 -10.02 8.87
N LYS A 96 0.51 -9.53 9.29
CA LYS A 96 0.64 -8.49 10.33
C LYS A 96 1.32 -7.26 9.76
N VAL A 97 0.67 -6.10 9.91
CA VAL A 97 1.18 -4.78 9.50
C VAL A 97 1.63 -4.01 10.74
N TYR A 98 2.85 -3.48 10.78
CA TYR A 98 3.36 -2.81 11.98
C TYR A 98 4.52 -1.85 11.71
N GLY A 99 4.94 -1.12 12.74
CA GLY A 99 6.13 -0.26 12.72
C GLY A 99 6.01 0.95 11.80
N TYR A 100 7.14 1.52 11.38
CA TYR A 100 7.15 2.80 10.66
C TYR A 100 8.29 2.89 9.62
N SER A 101 8.19 3.87 8.73
CA SER A 101 9.31 4.29 7.88
C SER A 101 10.13 5.37 8.58
N GLN A 102 11.45 5.21 8.63
CA GLN A 102 12.33 6.26 9.19
C GLN A 102 12.25 7.57 8.40
N GLN A 103 12.06 7.49 7.07
CA GLN A 103 12.02 8.65 6.19
C GLN A 103 10.61 9.24 6.04
N TYR A 104 9.59 8.38 6.03
CA TYR A 104 8.21 8.77 5.70
C TYR A 104 7.25 8.74 6.89
N GLY A 105 7.73 8.36 8.08
CA GLY A 105 6.88 8.15 9.25
C GLY A 105 6.01 6.90 9.17
N ALA A 106 5.11 6.76 10.14
CA ALA A 106 4.15 5.66 10.20
C ALA A 106 3.00 5.90 9.22
N ALA A 107 2.72 4.93 8.36
CA ALA A 107 1.50 4.93 7.56
C ALA A 107 0.26 4.71 8.43
N ASP A 108 -0.91 5.11 7.95
CA ASP A 108 -2.17 4.59 8.51
C ASP A 108 -2.30 3.09 8.17
N HIS A 109 -1.96 2.24 9.14
CA HIS A 109 -1.97 0.80 8.96
C HIS A 109 -3.38 0.23 8.77
N SER A 110 -4.42 0.94 9.19
CA SER A 110 -5.81 0.51 9.02
C SER A 110 -6.24 0.55 7.53
N ILE A 111 -5.73 1.53 6.77
CA ILE A 111 -5.90 1.59 5.31
C ILE A 111 -5.21 0.39 4.66
N THR A 112 -3.96 0.13 5.07
CA THR A 112 -3.16 -0.99 4.56
C THR A 112 -3.85 -2.32 4.84
N GLN A 113 -4.34 -2.54 6.07
CA GLN A 113 -5.14 -3.71 6.45
C GLN A 113 -6.38 -3.85 5.56
N THR A 114 -7.12 -2.77 5.32
CA THR A 114 -8.33 -2.78 4.48
C THR A 114 -8.02 -3.23 3.05
N LEU A 115 -6.94 -2.72 2.46
CA LEU A 115 -6.49 -3.11 1.12
C LEU A 115 -6.06 -4.59 1.07
N LEU A 116 -5.35 -5.06 2.11
CA LEU A 116 -4.96 -6.46 2.24
C LEU A 116 -6.16 -7.40 2.40
N LEU A 117 -7.15 -7.04 3.22
CA LEU A 117 -8.40 -7.79 3.39
C LEU A 117 -9.16 -7.95 2.06
N ARG A 118 -9.13 -6.94 1.19
CA ARG A 118 -9.75 -7.04 -0.15
C ARG A 118 -8.99 -7.99 -1.07
N LYS A 119 -7.66 -8.06 -0.95
CA LYS A 119 -6.79 -8.87 -1.81
C LYS A 119 -6.73 -10.34 -1.36
N PHE A 120 -6.61 -10.58 -0.06
CA PHE A 120 -6.43 -11.89 0.58
C PHE A 120 -7.71 -12.31 1.31
N LYS A 121 -8.78 -12.52 0.56
CA LYS A 121 -10.11 -12.83 1.12
C LYS A 121 -10.18 -14.19 1.82
N ASP A 122 -9.23 -15.07 1.51
CA ASP A 122 -9.08 -16.42 2.04
C ASP A 122 -8.20 -16.48 3.30
N TYR A 123 -7.64 -15.35 3.74
CA TYR A 123 -6.78 -15.28 4.92
C TYR A 123 -7.61 -15.17 6.20
N GLU A 124 -7.19 -15.89 7.24
CA GLU A 124 -7.92 -15.97 8.50
C GLU A 124 -7.63 -14.76 9.41
N SER A 125 -6.40 -14.20 9.32
CA SER A 125 -5.98 -13.13 10.22
C SER A 125 -5.15 -12.07 9.49
N ILE A 126 -5.72 -10.88 9.30
CA ILE A 126 -4.99 -9.71 8.83
C ILE A 126 -5.10 -8.65 9.92
N THR A 127 -4.00 -8.34 10.59
CA THR A 127 -3.95 -7.46 11.76
C THR A 127 -2.98 -6.31 11.57
N TRP A 128 -3.12 -5.27 12.38
CA TRP A 128 -2.15 -4.20 12.45
C TRP A 128 -1.90 -3.72 13.87
N SER A 129 -0.72 -3.13 14.11
CA SER A 129 -0.35 -2.46 15.35
C SER A 129 0.57 -1.27 15.06
N ASN A 130 0.39 -0.15 15.75
CA ASN A 130 1.34 0.99 15.66
C ASN A 130 2.65 0.74 16.43
N GLU A 131 2.76 -0.42 17.09
CA GLU A 131 3.92 -0.81 17.88
C GLU A 131 4.95 -1.59 17.04
N GLY A 132 6.20 -1.56 17.49
CA GLY A 132 7.32 -2.31 16.92
C GLY A 132 8.13 -1.55 15.86
N TYR A 133 9.24 -2.16 15.45
CA TYR A 133 10.09 -1.69 14.34
C TYR A 133 10.42 -2.83 13.39
#